data_AF-A0AAF0PER3-F1
#
_entry.id   AF-A0AAF0PER3-F1
#
_cell.length_a   1.000
_cell.length_b   1.000
_cell.length_c   1.000
_cell.angle_alpha   90.00
_cell.angle_beta   90.00
_cell.angle_gamma   90.00
#
_symmetry.space_group_name_H-M   'P 1'
#
loop_
_entity.id
_entity.type
_entity.pdbx_description
1 polymer ?
#
loop_
_entity_poly.entity_id
_entity_poly.type
_entity_poly.pdbx_seq_one_letter_code
_entity_poly.pdbx_strand_id
1 'polypeptide(L)'
;MAEPHQHRLGELMEESDPAFEAVMSCVFGIEDHETRTYLVLCDRPGSTIAELATALERDRSTVNRSLSTLRDRGLVYRDRRLLDGGGDVYQYTATSLPEAKAMLHEALDAWTATVHDVIDEFDDGAD
;
A
#
# COMPACT_ATOMS: atom_id res chain seq x y z
N MET A 1 -3.25 19.83 -4.74
CA MET A 1 -3.60 19.29 -6.06
C MET A 1 -2.62 18.17 -6.31
N ALA A 2 -2.96 16.95 -5.94
CA ALA A 2 -2.12 15.78 -6.23
C ALA A 2 -2.41 15.39 -7.68
N GLU A 3 -1.38 15.38 -8.52
CA GLU A 3 -1.46 14.87 -9.89
C GLU A 3 -1.99 13.44 -9.86
N PRO A 4 -2.87 13.06 -10.79
CA PRO A 4 -3.43 11.72 -10.77
C PRO A 4 -2.31 10.73 -11.14
N HIS A 5 -2.13 9.69 -10.33
CA HIS A 5 -1.17 8.60 -10.48
C HIS A 5 -1.48 7.68 -11.69
N GLN A 6 -2.00 8.23 -12.79
CA GLN A 6 -2.50 7.49 -13.95
C GLN A 6 -1.39 6.85 -14.79
N HIS A 7 -0.12 7.20 -14.57
CA HIS A 7 0.99 6.73 -15.41
C HIS A 7 1.58 5.36 -15.04
N ARG A 8 1.26 4.77 -13.88
CA ARG A 8 1.91 3.53 -13.43
C ARG A 8 1.32 2.24 -14.02
N LEU A 9 0.07 2.27 -14.48
CA LEU A 9 -0.56 1.07 -15.03
C LEU A 9 -0.07 0.76 -16.44
N GLY A 10 0.14 1.79 -17.28
CA GLY A 10 0.68 1.62 -18.63
C GLY A 10 2.06 0.95 -18.62
N GLU A 11 2.93 1.36 -17.70
CA GLU A 11 4.26 0.75 -17.50
C GLU A 11 4.15 -0.71 -17.03
N LEU A 12 3.21 -1.02 -16.12
CA LEU A 12 2.97 -2.38 -15.66
C LEU A 12 2.39 -3.28 -16.78
N MET A 13 1.57 -2.73 -17.67
CA MET A 13 0.97 -3.45 -18.80
C MET A 13 1.99 -3.78 -19.90
N GLU A 14 3.11 -3.06 -19.97
CA GLU A 14 4.21 -3.32 -20.91
C GLU A 14 5.16 -4.43 -20.39
N GLU A 15 5.17 -4.70 -19.08
CA GLU A 15 5.93 -5.79 -18.47
C GLU A 15 5.13 -7.10 -18.47
N SER A 16 5.68 -8.15 -19.10
CA SER A 16 5.00 -9.46 -19.19
C SER A 16 4.98 -10.26 -17.87
N ASP A 17 5.79 -9.86 -16.88
CA ASP A 17 5.91 -10.52 -15.56
C ASP A 17 6.39 -9.51 -14.49
N PRO A 18 5.51 -8.61 -14.03
CA PRO A 18 5.90 -7.57 -13.09
C PRO A 18 6.18 -8.14 -11.69
N ALA A 19 7.20 -7.58 -11.02
CA ALA A 19 7.50 -7.92 -9.64
C ALA A 19 6.36 -7.51 -8.69
N PHE A 20 6.22 -8.22 -7.57
CA PHE A 20 5.17 -7.94 -6.57
C PHE A 20 5.22 -6.48 -6.07
N GLU A 21 6.42 -5.93 -5.89
CA GLU A 21 6.63 -4.54 -5.49
C GLU A 21 6.10 -3.54 -6.52
N ALA A 22 6.25 -3.84 -7.82
CA ALA A 22 5.71 -3.02 -8.90
C ALA A 22 4.18 -3.06 -8.92
N VAL A 23 3.59 -4.24 -8.69
CA VAL A 23 2.12 -4.39 -8.57
C VAL A 23 1.60 -3.61 -7.36
N MET A 24 2.24 -3.72 -6.20
CA MET A 24 1.87 -2.95 -5.00
C MET A 24 1.94 -1.45 -5.25
N SER A 25 3.02 -1.00 -5.89
CA SER A 25 3.22 0.41 -6.25
C SER A 25 2.12 0.90 -7.20
N CYS A 26 1.77 0.12 -8.22
CA CYS A 26 0.74 0.49 -9.19
C CYS A 26 -0.65 0.55 -8.55
N VAL A 27 -1.08 -0.52 -7.87
CA VAL A 27 -2.47 -0.66 -7.40
C VAL A 27 -2.72 0.17 -6.14
N PHE A 28 -1.79 0.18 -5.18
CA PHE A 28 -1.96 0.97 -3.95
C PHE A 28 -1.43 2.40 -4.06
N GLY A 29 -0.74 2.76 -5.15
CA GLY A 29 -0.19 4.10 -5.35
C GLY A 29 0.85 4.47 -4.29
N ILE A 30 1.67 3.50 -3.87
CA ILE A 30 2.73 3.66 -2.86
C ILE A 30 4.11 3.64 -3.53
N GLU A 31 5.12 4.22 -2.88
CA GLU A 31 6.50 4.24 -3.38
C GLU A 31 7.31 3.04 -2.87
N ASP A 32 8.40 2.68 -3.54
CA ASP A 32 9.22 1.49 -3.22
C ASP A 32 9.68 1.44 -1.75
N HIS A 33 10.00 2.61 -1.18
CA HIS A 33 10.43 2.70 0.21
C HIS A 33 9.28 2.44 1.20
N GLU A 34 8.04 2.71 0.79
CA GLU A 34 6.82 2.39 1.54
C GLU A 34 6.52 0.90 1.42
N THR A 35 6.66 0.30 0.22
CA THR A 35 6.59 -1.16 0.02
C THR A 35 7.61 -1.88 0.90
N ARG A 36 8.85 -1.41 0.95
CA ARG A 36 9.89 -1.96 1.85
C ARG A 36 9.50 -1.83 3.32
N THR A 37 8.91 -0.70 3.72
CA THR A 37 8.43 -0.50 5.10
C THR A 37 7.31 -1.48 5.44
N TYR A 38 6.38 -1.70 4.51
CA TYR A 38 5.29 -2.68 4.64
C TYR A 38 5.81 -4.11 4.80
N LEU A 39 6.75 -4.54 3.95
CA LEU A 39 7.34 -5.88 4.03
C LEU A 39 8.09 -6.11 5.35
N VAL A 40 8.91 -5.15 5.78
CA VAL A 40 9.59 -5.24 7.08
C VAL A 40 8.59 -5.31 8.24
N LEU A 41 7.45 -4.61 8.13
CA LEU A 41 6.41 -4.66 9.14
C LEU A 41 5.63 -5.98 9.14
N CYS A 42 5.49 -6.64 7.98
CA CYS A 42 4.96 -8.00 7.90
C CYS A 42 5.83 -8.99 8.67
N ASP A 43 7.16 -8.86 8.56
CA ASP A 43 8.12 -9.70 9.29
C ASP A 43 8.21 -9.34 10.79
N ARG A 44 7.82 -8.12 11.16
CA ARG A 44 7.98 -7.57 12.51
C ARG A 44 6.69 -6.91 13.01
N PRO A 45 5.59 -7.68 13.17
CA PRO A 45 4.32 -7.14 13.63
C PRO A 45 4.43 -6.56 15.05
N GLY A 46 3.64 -5.53 15.35
CA GLY A 46 3.71 -4.85 16.66
C GLY A 46 4.96 -4.00 16.87
N SER A 47 5.61 -3.56 15.78
CA SER A 47 6.78 -2.69 15.87
C SER A 47 6.40 -1.23 16.09
N THR A 48 7.22 -0.51 16.85
CA THR A 48 7.16 0.94 17.00
C THR A 48 7.89 1.66 15.87
N ILE A 49 7.65 2.96 15.71
CA ILE A 49 8.41 3.81 14.76
C ILE A 49 9.92 3.73 15.03
N ALA A 50 10.32 3.67 16.30
CA ALA A 50 11.73 3.63 16.67
C ALA A 50 12.39 2.31 16.23
N GLU A 51 11.73 1.18 16.45
CA GLU A 51 12.25 -0.13 16.05
C GLU A 51 12.31 -0.26 14.53
N LEU A 52 11.31 0.24 13.81
CA LEU A 52 11.29 0.26 12.35
C LEU A 52 12.36 1.18 11.76
N ALA A 53 12.57 2.36 12.35
CA ALA A 53 13.65 3.27 11.96
C ALA A 53 15.03 2.59 12.06
N THR A 54 15.26 1.83 13.13
CA THR A 54 16.47 1.02 13.28
C THR A 54 16.54 -0.10 12.23
N ALA A 55 15.48 -0.87 12.04
CA ALA A 55 15.46 -2.00 11.11
C ALA A 55 15.61 -1.60 9.63
N LEU A 56 15.07 -0.42 9.26
CA LEU A 56 15.13 0.12 7.89
C LEU A 56 16.38 0.98 7.65
N GLU A 57 17.17 1.26 8.69
CA GLU A 57 18.27 2.23 8.65
C GLU A 57 17.80 3.59 8.08
N ARG A 58 16.68 4.08 8.63
CA ARG A 58 16.04 5.34 8.24
C ARG A 58 15.70 6.18 9.45
N ASP A 59 15.56 7.48 9.26
CA ASP A 59 15.11 8.35 10.32
C ASP A 59 13.62 8.14 10.64
N ARG A 60 13.23 8.47 11.88
CA ARG A 60 11.87 8.27 12.39
C ARG A 60 10.82 9.07 11.60
N SER A 61 11.19 10.24 11.05
CA SER A 61 10.23 11.08 10.31
C SER A 61 9.89 10.47 8.95
N THR A 62 10.85 9.85 8.29
CA THR A 62 10.67 9.10 7.06
C THR A 62 9.80 7.86 7.30
N VAL A 63 10.12 7.06 8.32
CA VAL A 63 9.28 5.90 8.69
C VAL A 63 7.85 6.31 9.05
N ASN A 64 7.68 7.39 9.82
CA ASN A 64 6.35 7.88 10.19
C ASN A 64 5.52 8.35 8.97
N ARG A 65 6.17 8.93 7.97
CA ARG A 65 5.51 9.30 6.69
C ARG A 65 5.06 8.06 5.94
N SER A 66 5.95 7.08 5.73
CA SER A 66 5.59 5.82 5.08
C SER A 66 4.47 5.08 5.81
N LEU A 67 4.52 4.97 7.14
CA LEU A 67 3.44 4.36 7.94
C LEU A 67 2.12 5.15 7.87
N SER A 68 2.17 6.45 7.60
CA SER A 68 0.97 7.24 7.39
C SER A 68 0.36 6.96 6.04
N THR A 69 1.15 6.97 4.96
CA THR A 69 0.69 6.58 3.63
C THR A 69 0.10 5.17 3.64
N LEU A 70 0.83 4.20 4.20
CA LEU A 70 0.38 2.81 4.24
C LEU A 70 -0.92 2.63 5.03
N ARG A 71 -1.12 3.38 6.11
CA ARG A 71 -2.37 3.37 6.87
C ARG A 71 -3.53 3.98 6.08
N ASP A 72 -3.28 5.07 5.34
CA ASP A 72 -4.28 5.71 4.49
C ASP A 72 -4.70 4.78 3.32
N ARG A 73 -3.83 3.84 2.92
CA ARG A 73 -4.14 2.76 1.97
C ARG A 73 -4.72 1.48 2.61
N GLY A 74 -4.91 1.44 3.93
CA GLY A 74 -5.40 0.27 4.65
C GLY A 74 -4.41 -0.90 4.74
N LEU A 75 -3.13 -0.67 4.46
CA LEU A 75 -2.06 -1.69 4.50
C LEU A 75 -1.41 -1.81 5.88
N VAL A 76 -1.66 -0.85 6.77
CA VAL A 76 -1.10 -0.82 8.13
C VAL A 76 -2.15 -0.32 9.10
N TYR A 77 -2.22 -0.96 10.26
CA TYR A 77 -3.00 -0.50 11.40
C TYR A 77 -2.10 -0.18 12.59
N ARG A 78 -2.62 0.65 13.50
CA ARG A 78 -1.90 1.16 14.66
C ARG A 78 -2.72 0.96 15.90
N ASP A 79 -2.13 0.30 16.88
CA ASP A 79 -2.74 0.04 18.17
C ASP A 79 -1.88 0.56 19.31
N ARG A 80 -2.53 0.74 20.46
CA ARG A 80 -1.86 1.15 21.69
C ARG A 80 -1.50 -0.07 22.51
N ARG A 81 -0.21 -0.25 22.81
CA ARG A 81 0.29 -1.29 23.71
C ARG A 81 0.66 -0.68 25.06
N LEU A 82 0.17 -1.29 26.14
CA LEU A 82 0.58 -0.94 27.51
C LEU A 82 1.96 -1.54 27.81
N LEU A 83 2.79 -0.78 28.52
CA LEU A 83 4.11 -1.23 28.95
C LEU A 83 4.07 -1.66 30.42
N ASP A 84 4.85 -2.69 30.76
CA ASP A 84 4.88 -3.26 32.12
C ASP A 84 5.34 -2.26 33.21
N GLY A 85 6.12 -1.25 32.82
CA GLY A 85 6.58 -0.17 33.70
C GLY A 85 5.61 1.01 33.84
N GLY A 86 4.41 0.92 33.26
CA GLY A 86 3.50 2.04 33.09
C GLY A 86 3.78 2.84 31.81
N GLY A 87 2.76 3.57 31.34
CA GLY A 87 2.75 4.26 30.06
C GLY A 87 2.22 3.42 28.91
N ASP A 88 2.13 4.03 27.75
CA ASP A 88 1.69 3.40 26.51
C ASP A 88 2.64 3.72 25.35
N VAL A 89 2.61 2.85 24.34
CA VAL A 89 3.30 3.08 23.09
C VAL A 89 2.40 2.73 21.92
N TYR A 90 2.55 3.46 20.83
CA TYR A 90 1.94 3.07 19.57
C TYR A 90 2.80 2.03 18.87
N GLN A 91 2.18 0.89 18.58
CA GLN A 91 2.74 -0.14 17.73
C GLN A 91 1.96 -0.22 16.43
N TYR A 92 2.62 -0.70 15.39
CA TYR A 92 2.08 -0.83 14.06
C TYR A 92 2.15 -2.29 13.66
N THR A 93 1.17 -2.71 12.88
CA THR A 93 1.13 -4.04 12.27
C THR A 93 0.62 -3.91 10.85
N ALA A 94 1.21 -4.67 9.95
CA ALA A 94 0.80 -4.70 8.55
C ALA A 94 -0.45 -5.56 8.38
N THR A 95 -1.30 -5.18 7.44
CA THR A 95 -2.29 -6.07 6.82
C THR A 95 -1.54 -7.25 6.23
N SER A 96 -2.01 -8.47 6.49
CA SER A 96 -1.27 -9.67 6.10
C SER A 96 -1.12 -9.78 4.58
N LEU A 97 -0.05 -10.43 4.09
CA LEU A 97 0.13 -10.62 2.64
C LEU A 97 -1.07 -11.29 1.96
N PRO A 98 -1.73 -12.32 2.53
CA PRO A 98 -2.95 -12.87 1.94
C PRO A 98 -4.09 -11.86 1.82
N GLU A 99 -4.30 -11.02 2.84
CA GLU A 99 -5.32 -9.97 2.82
C GLU A 99 -4.97 -8.87 1.81
N ALA A 100 -3.72 -8.40 1.80
CA ALA A 100 -3.25 -7.42 0.82
C ALA A 100 -3.38 -7.96 -0.62
N LYS A 101 -3.13 -9.26 -0.83
CA LYS A 101 -3.36 -9.92 -2.12
C LYS A 101 -4.85 -9.92 -2.50
N ALA A 102 -5.75 -10.19 -1.56
CA ALA A 102 -7.19 -10.10 -1.81
C ALA A 102 -7.58 -8.66 -2.21
N MET A 103 -7.09 -7.65 -1.48
CA MET A 103 -7.31 -6.24 -1.79
C MET A 103 -6.79 -5.85 -3.18
N LEU A 104 -5.64 -6.38 -3.61
CA LEU A 104 -5.10 -6.16 -4.95
C LEU A 104 -6.04 -6.70 -6.04
N HIS A 105 -6.55 -7.93 -5.87
CA HIS A 105 -7.50 -8.53 -6.81
C HIS A 105 -8.80 -7.72 -6.87
N GLU A 106 -9.37 -7.36 -5.73
CA GLU A 106 -10.61 -6.57 -5.66
C GLU A 106 -10.45 -5.20 -6.33
N ALA A 107 -9.31 -4.52 -6.12
CA ALA A 107 -9.04 -3.23 -6.74
C ALA A 107 -8.92 -3.33 -8.27
N LEU A 108 -8.26 -4.38 -8.77
CA LEU A 108 -8.13 -4.64 -10.21
C LEU A 108 -9.47 -5.00 -10.85
N ASP A 109 -10.27 -5.83 -10.20
CA ASP A 109 -11.60 -6.22 -10.69
C ASP A 109 -12.54 -5.01 -10.77
N ALA A 110 -12.55 -4.17 -9.73
CA ALA A 110 -13.36 -2.95 -9.70
C ALA A 110 -12.94 -1.95 -10.79
N TRP A 111 -11.63 -1.79 -11.00
CA TRP A 111 -11.11 -0.94 -12.07
C TRP A 111 -11.48 -1.49 -13.45
N THR A 112 -11.31 -2.80 -13.65
CA THR A 112 -11.64 -3.46 -14.92
C THR A 112 -13.13 -3.34 -15.25
N ALA A 113 -14.01 -3.49 -14.26
CA ALA A 113 -15.44 -3.24 -14.42
C ALA A 113 -15.72 -1.80 -14.85
N THR A 114 -15.08 -0.82 -14.20
CA THR A 114 -15.20 0.60 -14.57
C THR A 114 -14.76 0.86 -16.02
N VAL A 115 -13.67 0.23 -16.47
CA VAL A 115 -13.20 0.35 -17.84
C VAL A 115 -14.18 -0.27 -18.84
N HIS A 116 -14.76 -1.43 -18.52
CA HIS A 116 -15.80 -2.04 -19.34
C HIS A 116 -17.02 -1.14 -19.48
N ASP A 117 -17.52 -0.58 -18.38
CA ASP A 117 -18.66 0.35 -18.41
C ASP A 117 -18.39 1.55 -19.34
N VAL A 118 -17.19 2.13 -19.27
CA VAL A 118 -16.77 3.23 -20.15
C VAL A 118 -16.65 2.80 -21.62
N ILE A 119 -16.20 1.56 -21.89
CA ILE A 119 -16.13 1.02 -23.25
C ILE A 119 -17.53 0.85 -23.83
N ASP A 120 -18.45 0.28 -23.05
CA ASP A 120 -19.82 0.00 -23.48
C ASP A 120 -20.60 1.31 -23.77
N GLU A 121 -20.27 2.42 -23.09
CA GLU A 121 -20.82 3.75 -23.39
C GLU A 121 -20.46 4.29 -24.79
N PHE A 122 -19.38 3.81 -25.44
CA PHE A 122 -18.99 4.28 -26.79
C PHE A 122 -19.88 3.73 -27.91
N ASP A 123 -20.54 2.58 -27.72
CA ASP A 123 -21.35 1.94 -28.76
C ASP A 123 -22.76 2.57 -28.89
N ASP A 124 -23.19 3.40 -27.93
CA ASP A 124 -24.49 4.11 -27.95
C ASP A 124 -24.48 5.44 -28.76
N GLY A 125 -23.37 5.77 -29.44
CA GLY A 125 -23.18 7.03 -30.18
C GLY A 125 -23.20 6.93 -31.71
N ALA A 126 -23.42 5.75 -32.29
CA ALA A 126 -23.41 5.55 -33.74
C ALA A 126 -24.83 5.45 -34.33
N ASP A 127 -25.48 6.60 -34.51
CA ASP A 127 -26.63 6.79 -35.42
C ASP A 127 -26.29 7.89 -36.45
#